data_AF-A0A3D1J4V5-F1
#
_entry.id   AF-A0A3D1J4V5-F1
#
_cell.length_a   1.000
_cell.length_b   1.000
_cell.length_c   1.000
_cell.angle_alpha   90.00
_cell.angle_beta   90.00
_cell.angle_gamma   90.00
#
_symmetry.space_group_name_H-M   'P 1'
#
loop_
_entity.id
_entity.type
_entity.pdbx_description
1 polymer ?
#
loop_
_entity_poly.entity_id
_entity_poly.type
_entity_poly.pdbx_seq_one_letter_code
_entity_poly.pdbx_strand_id
1 'polypeptide(L)'
;MSKRVKVGRGRPKADLDLEKLQTLCEINCTLDEIAAAFGVHKMTIIRRQQEEPEFAAIIEAGRANFRVSVRRQQLALLMAGNATMGVWLGKQYLGQRDQMKIEASGPNDGPIAVLDAGKLATLDDETLGKLIATLGGLAAATAIGAGAPPQE
;
A
#
# COMPACT_ATOMS: atom_id res chain seq x y z
N MET A 1 7.18 42.72 45.16
CA MET A 1 8.17 41.64 44.96
C MET A 1 7.92 41.02 43.59
N SER A 2 8.78 41.33 42.59
CA SER A 2 8.55 40.90 41.21
C SER A 2 9.10 39.49 40.98
N LYS A 3 8.25 38.57 40.54
CA LYS A 3 8.54 37.13 40.47
C LYS A 3 9.41 36.84 39.23
N ARG A 4 10.65 36.40 39.45
CA ARG A 4 11.63 36.06 38.40
C ARG A 4 11.17 34.77 37.68
N VAL A 5 10.81 34.87 36.41
CA VAL A 5 10.47 33.71 35.57
C VAL A 5 11.75 32.91 35.30
N LYS A 6 11.75 31.62 35.67
CA LYS A 6 12.86 30.71 35.36
C LYS A 6 12.82 30.35 33.88
N VAL A 7 13.77 30.84 33.09
CA VAL A 7 13.94 30.45 31.69
C VAL A 7 14.67 29.11 31.66
N GLY A 8 14.01 28.05 31.18
CA GLY A 8 14.63 26.74 30.98
C GLY A 8 15.76 26.81 29.96
N ARG A 9 16.84 26.04 30.15
CA ARG A 9 18.08 26.04 29.33
C ARG A 9 17.93 25.48 27.90
N GLY A 10 16.73 25.47 27.31
CA GLY A 10 16.46 24.94 25.97
C GLY A 10 16.12 26.02 24.95
N ARG A 11 16.32 25.73 23.65
CA ARG A 11 15.77 26.55 22.57
C ARG A 11 14.25 26.66 22.77
N PRO A 12 13.66 27.88 22.70
CA PRO A 12 12.22 28.05 22.82
C PRO A 12 11.47 27.17 21.83
N LYS A 13 10.33 26.63 22.28
CA LYS A 13 9.38 25.89 21.46
C LYS A 13 8.89 26.82 20.33
N ALA A 14 8.97 26.39 19.07
CA ALA A 14 8.55 27.19 17.92
C ALA A 14 7.05 27.49 17.99
N ASP A 15 6.60 28.72 17.78
CA ASP A 15 5.16 28.97 17.74
C ASP A 15 4.58 28.37 16.46
N LEU A 16 3.64 27.43 16.58
CA LEU A 16 2.99 26.78 15.44
C LEU A 16 1.50 27.05 15.53
N ASP A 17 0.99 27.74 14.52
CA ASP A 17 -0.44 27.96 14.34
C ASP A 17 -1.16 26.63 14.12
N LEU A 18 -2.05 26.28 15.06
CA LEU A 18 -2.80 25.04 15.10
C LEU A 18 -3.90 24.99 14.01
N GLU A 19 -4.48 26.14 13.65
CA GLU A 19 -5.48 26.19 12.59
C GLU A 19 -4.83 25.89 11.24
N LYS A 20 -3.69 26.53 10.97
CA LYS A 20 -2.89 26.24 9.77
C LYS A 20 -2.43 24.78 9.72
N LEU A 21 -2.04 24.20 10.86
CA LEU A 21 -1.67 22.78 10.93
C LEU A 21 -2.84 21.90 10.51
N GLN A 22 -4.03 22.16 11.04
CA GLN A 22 -5.22 21.40 10.71
C GLN A 22 -5.51 21.45 9.20
N THR A 23 -5.49 22.64 8.60
CA THR A 23 -5.73 22.82 7.15
C THR A 23 -4.72 22.04 6.31
N LEU A 24 -3.44 22.03 6.68
CA LEU A 24 -2.42 21.22 5.99
C LEU A 24 -2.68 19.72 6.15
N CYS A 25 -3.17 19.30 7.31
CA CYS A 25 -3.53 17.90 7.54
C CYS A 25 -4.74 17.46 6.71
N GLU A 26 -5.73 18.34 6.51
CA GLU A 26 -6.95 18.13 5.72
C GLU A 26 -6.70 17.90 4.23
N ILE A 27 -5.57 18.36 3.70
CA ILE A 27 -5.13 18.10 2.32
C ILE A 27 -4.14 16.94 2.21
N ASN A 28 -3.98 16.15 3.28
CA ASN A 28 -3.02 15.05 3.38
C ASN A 28 -1.54 15.45 3.19
N CYS A 29 -1.12 16.68 3.54
CA CYS A 29 0.31 17.03 3.50
C CYS A 29 1.12 16.12 4.43
N THR A 30 2.21 15.57 3.94
CA THR A 30 3.18 14.78 4.72
C THR A 30 3.83 15.61 5.83
N LEU A 31 4.45 14.94 6.81
CA LEU A 31 5.16 15.65 7.88
C LEU A 31 6.31 16.52 7.35
N ASP A 32 6.92 16.15 6.23
CA ASP A 32 7.99 16.93 5.60
C ASP A 32 7.44 18.21 4.96
N GLU A 33 6.30 18.13 4.27
CA GLU A 33 5.61 19.29 3.70
C GLU A 33 5.07 20.22 4.79
N ILE A 34 4.51 19.66 5.88
CA ILE A 34 4.10 20.44 7.04
C ILE A 34 5.31 21.17 7.64
N ALA A 35 6.42 20.48 7.84
CA ALA A 35 7.64 21.06 8.37
C ALA A 35 8.17 22.19 7.48
N ALA A 36 8.18 21.99 6.16
CA ALA A 36 8.53 23.02 5.19
C ALA A 36 7.60 24.24 5.25
N ALA A 37 6.27 24.03 5.36
CA ALA A 37 5.27 25.09 5.44
C ALA A 37 5.39 25.95 6.72
N PHE A 38 5.97 25.40 7.79
CA PHE A 38 6.25 26.08 9.05
C PHE A 38 7.72 26.54 9.19
N GLY A 39 8.60 26.21 8.24
CA GLY A 39 10.03 26.55 8.31
C GLY A 39 10.76 25.89 9.48
N VAL A 40 10.30 24.71 9.91
CA VAL A 40 10.91 23.94 11.00
C VAL A 40 11.45 22.61 10.50
N HIS A 41 12.31 21.97 11.29
CA HIS A 41 12.76 20.62 10.98
C HIS A 41 11.65 19.60 11.31
N LYS A 42 11.48 18.57 10.47
CA LYS A 42 10.49 17.48 10.64
C LYS A 42 10.43 16.92 12.07
N MET A 43 11.59 16.73 12.69
CA MET A 43 11.69 16.21 14.07
C MET A 43 10.98 17.08 15.12
N THR A 44 10.83 18.39 14.87
CA THR A 44 10.08 19.27 15.76
C THR A 44 8.59 18.92 15.75
N ILE A 45 8.03 18.61 14.58
CA ILE A 45 6.64 18.18 14.42
C ILE A 45 6.43 16.80 15.06
N ILE A 46 7.31 15.85 14.78
CA ILE A 46 7.23 14.47 15.35
C ILE A 46 7.28 14.52 16.87
N ARG A 47 8.23 15.26 17.44
CA ARG A 47 8.36 15.38 18.90
C ARG A 47 7.12 16.00 19.51
N ARG A 48 6.56 17.06 18.91
CA ARG A 48 5.32 17.67 19.41
C ARG A 48 4.14 16.73 19.36
N GLN A 49 4.00 15.97 18.27
CA GLN A 49 2.96 14.97 18.17
C GLN A 49 3.05 13.90 19.27
N GLN A 50 4.25 13.58 19.75
CA GLN A 50 4.45 12.61 20.84
C GLN A 50 4.26 13.22 22.23
N GLU A 51 4.67 14.47 22.44
CA GLU A 51 4.63 15.15 23.73
C GLU A 51 3.30 15.85 24.02
N GLU A 52 2.58 16.30 22.99
CA GLU A 52 1.42 17.19 23.08
C GLU A 52 0.18 16.47 22.51
N PRO A 53 -0.72 15.92 23.36
CA PRO A 53 -1.85 15.11 22.89
C PRO A 53 -2.86 15.92 22.06
N GLU A 54 -3.02 17.21 22.35
CA GLU A 54 -3.87 18.12 21.56
C GLU A 54 -3.34 18.28 20.13
N PHE A 55 -2.02 18.42 19.97
CA PHE A 55 -1.36 18.51 18.68
C PHE A 55 -1.56 17.23 17.85
N ALA A 56 -1.47 16.07 18.50
CA ALA A 56 -1.75 14.78 17.87
C ALA A 56 -3.22 14.65 17.46
N ALA A 57 -4.15 15.09 18.31
CA ALA A 57 -5.58 15.06 18.02
C ALA A 57 -5.94 15.93 16.81
N ILE A 58 -5.34 17.11 16.67
CA ILE A 58 -5.54 17.99 15.50
C ILE A 58 -5.07 17.33 14.21
N ILE A 59 -3.89 16.68 14.25
CA ILE A 59 -3.36 15.95 13.09
C ILE A 59 -4.32 14.82 12.70
N GLU A 60 -4.76 14.00 13.65
CA GLU A 60 -5.69 12.90 13.37
C GLU A 60 -7.04 13.41 12.86
N ALA A 61 -7.58 14.48 13.45
CA ALA A 61 -8.82 15.11 13.00
C ALA A 61 -8.70 15.62 11.57
N GLY A 62 -7.61 16.32 11.23
CA GLY A 62 -7.35 16.77 9.86
C GLY A 62 -7.25 15.60 8.87
N ARG A 63 -6.58 14.50 9.25
CA ARG A 63 -6.52 13.27 8.43
C ARG A 63 -7.87 12.58 8.30
N ALA A 64 -8.72 12.61 9.34
CA ALA A 64 -10.08 12.14 9.26
C ALA A 64 -10.91 12.98 8.27
N ASN A 65 -10.80 14.30 8.33
CA ASN A 65 -11.46 15.24 7.42
C ASN A 65 -10.99 15.06 5.96
N PHE A 66 -9.70 14.77 5.74
CA PHE A 66 -9.20 14.39 4.42
C PHE A 66 -9.94 13.16 3.88
N ARG A 67 -10.10 12.09 4.68
CA ARG A 67 -10.81 10.86 4.27
C ARG A 67 -12.27 11.17 3.90
N VAL A 68 -12.93 12.05 4.66
CA VAL A 68 -14.29 12.52 4.33
C VAL A 68 -14.30 13.25 2.98
N SER A 69 -13.34 14.14 2.75
CA SER A 69 -13.20 14.89 1.50
C SER A 69 -12.96 13.98 0.29
N VAL A 70 -12.12 12.95 0.43
CA VAL A 70 -11.91 11.93 -0.62
C VAL A 70 -13.22 11.24 -0.96
N ARG A 71 -14.00 10.81 0.04
CA ARG A 71 -15.30 10.16 -0.20
C ARG A 71 -16.29 11.09 -0.90
N ARG A 72 -16.32 12.37 -0.55
CA ARG A 72 -17.12 13.38 -1.25
C ARG A 72 -16.69 13.51 -2.71
N GLN A 73 -15.39 13.54 -2.97
CA GLN A 73 -14.87 13.64 -4.33
C GLN A 73 -15.16 12.38 -5.16
N GLN A 74 -15.10 11.19 -4.57
CA GLN A 74 -15.51 9.94 -5.23
C GLN A 74 -16.96 10.02 -5.72
N LEU A 75 -17.88 10.52 -4.90
CA LEU A 75 -19.28 10.68 -5.29
C LEU A 75 -19.44 11.70 -6.42
N ALA A 76 -18.75 12.85 -6.35
CA ALA A 76 -18.78 13.85 -7.41
C ALA A 76 -18.24 13.30 -8.75
N LEU A 77 -17.12 12.56 -8.71
CA LEU A 77 -16.51 11.94 -9.88
C LEU A 77 -17.35 10.82 -10.50
N LEU A 78 -18.08 10.06 -9.67
CA LEU A 78 -19.06 9.08 -10.14
C LEU A 78 -20.16 9.76 -10.97
N MET A 79 -20.69 10.89 -10.50
CA MET A 79 -21.71 11.65 -11.23
C MET A 79 -21.16 12.31 -12.50
N ALA A 80 -19.87 12.67 -12.52
CA ALA A 80 -19.20 13.28 -13.66
C ALA A 80 -18.66 12.26 -14.70
N GLY A 81 -18.68 10.96 -14.42
CA GLY A 81 -18.23 9.91 -15.34
C GLY A 81 -16.71 9.69 -15.41
N ASN A 82 -15.91 10.24 -14.48
CA ASN A 82 -14.45 10.04 -14.42
C ASN A 82 -14.02 9.44 -13.08
N ALA A 83 -14.16 8.13 -12.93
CA ALA A 83 -14.03 7.45 -11.65
C ALA A 83 -12.59 6.99 -11.30
N THR A 84 -11.66 6.96 -12.25
CA THR A 84 -10.36 6.28 -12.10
C THR A 84 -9.53 6.80 -10.92
N MET A 85 -9.40 8.13 -10.80
CA MET A 85 -8.66 8.75 -9.71
C MET A 85 -9.35 8.55 -8.35
N GLY A 86 -10.69 8.60 -8.33
CA GLY A 86 -11.49 8.37 -7.14
C GLY A 86 -11.28 6.96 -6.58
N VAL A 87 -11.28 5.94 -7.43
CA VAL A 87 -11.04 4.55 -7.03
C VAL A 87 -9.64 4.37 -6.45
N TRP A 88 -8.62 4.94 -7.09
CA TRP A 88 -7.24 4.83 -6.60
C TRP A 88 -7.07 5.46 -5.22
N LEU A 89 -7.54 6.69 -5.02
CA LEU A 89 -7.49 7.38 -3.73
C LEU A 89 -8.30 6.64 -2.64
N GLY A 90 -9.44 6.06 -3.01
CA GLY A 90 -10.24 5.24 -2.10
C GLY A 90 -9.51 4.01 -1.60
N LYS A 91 -8.77 3.33 -2.48
CA LYS A 91 -7.94 2.18 -2.10
C LYS A 91 -6.81 2.58 -1.16
N GLN A 92 -6.11 3.67 -1.46
CA GLN A 92 -4.98 4.13 -0.66
C GLN A 92 -5.39 4.64 0.73
N TYR A 93 -6.46 5.44 0.82
CA TYR A 93 -6.76 6.19 2.04
C TYR A 93 -8.03 5.78 2.77
N LEU A 94 -8.98 5.10 2.11
CA LEU A 94 -10.24 4.66 2.72
C LEU A 94 -10.26 3.16 3.04
N GLY A 95 -9.18 2.44 2.74
CA GLY A 95 -9.09 0.99 2.97
C GLY A 95 -10.02 0.17 2.06
N GLN A 96 -10.48 0.75 0.95
CA GLN A 96 -11.25 0.03 -0.05
C GLN A 96 -10.35 -1.02 -0.70
N ARG A 97 -10.80 -2.27 -0.76
CA ARG A 97 -10.05 -3.37 -1.37
C ARG A 97 -10.92 -4.09 -2.37
N ASP A 98 -10.30 -4.52 -3.46
CA ASP A 98 -10.95 -5.43 -4.38
C ASP A 98 -10.85 -6.84 -3.79
N GLN A 99 -11.99 -7.52 -3.68
CA GLN A 99 -12.01 -8.92 -3.30
C GLN A 99 -11.77 -9.75 -4.56
N MET A 100 -10.57 -10.31 -4.70
CA MET A 100 -10.28 -11.29 -5.74
C MET A 100 -10.33 -12.68 -5.11
N LYS A 101 -11.35 -13.46 -5.47
CA LYS A 101 -11.40 -14.88 -5.14
C LYS A 101 -10.52 -15.63 -6.13
N ILE A 102 -9.28 -15.93 -5.73
CA ILE A 102 -8.36 -16.72 -6.54
C ILE A 102 -8.55 -18.18 -6.13
N GLU A 103 -9.31 -18.93 -6.93
CA GLU A 103 -9.35 -20.40 -6.83
C GLU A 103 -8.23 -20.94 -7.72
N ALA A 104 -7.15 -21.37 -7.09
CA ALA A 104 -6.03 -21.99 -7.79
C ALA A 104 -6.26 -23.50 -7.78
N SER A 105 -6.84 -24.00 -8.87
CA SER A 105 -7.03 -25.43 -9.13
C SER A 105 -6.04 -25.92 -10.18
N GLY A 106 -5.54 -27.13 -10.00
CA GLY A 106 -4.84 -27.87 -11.04
C GLY A 106 -5.81 -28.32 -12.16
N PRO A 107 -5.29 -28.96 -13.22
CA PRO A 107 -6.14 -29.54 -14.26
C PRO A 107 -7.26 -30.40 -13.67
N ASN A 108 -8.49 -30.24 -14.17
CA ASN A 108 -9.70 -30.96 -13.72
C ASN A 108 -10.05 -30.77 -12.23
N ASP A 109 -9.90 -29.56 -11.68
CA ASP A 109 -10.11 -29.27 -10.25
C ASP A 109 -9.21 -30.09 -9.31
N GLY A 110 -8.09 -30.60 -9.84
CA GLY A 110 -7.13 -31.40 -9.11
C GLY A 110 -6.16 -30.56 -8.27
N PRO A 111 -5.35 -31.20 -7.42
CA PRO A 111 -4.29 -30.52 -6.67
C PRO A 111 -3.25 -29.91 -7.62
N ILE A 112 -2.74 -28.72 -7.28
CA ILE A 112 -1.61 -28.10 -7.98
C ILE A 112 -0.37 -28.97 -7.74
N ALA A 113 0.16 -29.56 -8.81
CA ALA A 113 1.40 -30.30 -8.75
C ALA A 113 2.57 -29.32 -8.58
N VAL A 114 3.14 -29.25 -7.38
CA VAL A 114 4.36 -28.48 -7.10
C VAL A 114 5.55 -29.43 -7.14
N LEU A 115 6.50 -29.17 -8.02
CA LEU A 115 7.78 -29.88 -8.06
C LEU A 115 8.80 -29.13 -7.21
N ASP A 116 9.37 -29.80 -6.22
CA ASP A 116 10.44 -29.26 -5.38
C ASP A 116 11.79 -29.45 -6.07
N ALA A 117 12.32 -28.36 -6.63
CA ALA A 117 13.58 -28.38 -7.36
C ALA A 117 14.80 -28.75 -6.51
N GLY A 118 14.74 -28.56 -5.18
CA GLY A 118 15.84 -28.96 -4.28
C GLY A 118 16.02 -30.48 -4.21
N LYS A 119 14.92 -31.24 -4.35
CA LYS A 119 14.96 -32.70 -4.38
C LYS A 119 15.50 -33.26 -5.69
N LEU A 120 15.48 -32.50 -6.78
CA LEU A 120 16.08 -32.91 -8.05
C LEU A 120 17.61 -33.01 -7.95
N ALA A 121 18.25 -32.15 -7.14
CA ALA A 121 19.70 -32.13 -6.99
C ALA A 121 20.25 -33.31 -6.16
N THR A 122 19.40 -33.98 -5.39
CA THR A 122 19.78 -35.15 -4.57
C THR A 122 19.45 -36.49 -5.25
N LEU A 123 18.85 -36.45 -6.44
CA LEU A 123 18.56 -37.66 -7.21
C LEU A 123 19.85 -38.17 -7.85
N ASP A 124 19.96 -39.49 -7.91
CA ASP A 124 20.98 -40.20 -8.65
C ASP A 124 20.80 -40.01 -10.17
N ASP A 125 21.91 -40.04 -10.91
CA ASP A 125 21.94 -39.81 -12.36
C ASP A 125 21.02 -40.77 -13.14
N GLU A 126 20.82 -41.98 -12.63
CA GLU A 126 19.91 -42.97 -13.22
C GLU A 126 18.44 -42.55 -13.10
N THR A 127 18.02 -42.07 -11.93
CA THR A 127 16.64 -41.59 -11.71
C THR A 127 16.40 -40.27 -12.44
N LEU A 128 17.39 -39.38 -12.51
CA LEU A 128 17.34 -38.18 -13.35
C LEU A 128 17.17 -38.54 -14.83
N GLY A 129 17.91 -39.53 -15.34
CA GLY A 129 17.76 -40.01 -16.72
C GLY A 129 16.37 -40.56 -17.01
N LYS A 130 15.79 -41.34 -16.09
CA LYS A 130 14.41 -41.86 -16.21
C LYS A 130 13.36 -40.73 -16.18
N LEU A 131 13.56 -39.71 -15.35
CA LEU A 131 12.66 -38.55 -15.26
C LEU A 131 12.70 -37.70 -16.54
N ILE A 132 13.89 -37.45 -17.09
CA ILE A 132 14.07 -36.73 -18.36
C ILE A 132 13.39 -37.48 -19.51
N ALA A 133 13.53 -38.80 -19.56
CA ALA A 133 12.88 -39.64 -20.58
C ALA A 133 11.34 -39.59 -20.47
N THR A 134 10.79 -39.65 -19.25
CA THR A 134 9.33 -39.56 -19.04
C THR A 134 8.78 -38.17 -19.34
N LEU A 135 9.48 -37.09 -18.95
CA LEU A 135 9.10 -35.72 -19.29
C LEU A 135 9.24 -35.42 -20.78
N GLY A 136 10.29 -35.92 -21.44
CA GLY A 136 10.46 -35.82 -22.89
C GLY A 136 9.35 -36.55 -23.65
N GLY A 137 8.91 -37.71 -23.16
CA GLY A 137 7.74 -38.42 -23.69
C GLY A 137 6.43 -37.66 -23.48
N LEU A 138 6.27 -37.00 -22.32
CA LEU A 138 5.08 -36.19 -22.02
C LEU A 138 5.00 -34.91 -22.87
N ALA A 139 6.15 -34.26 -23.14
CA ALA A 139 6.25 -33.11 -24.04
C ALA A 139 5.93 -33.47 -25.50
N ALA A 140 6.24 -34.69 -25.92
CA ALA A 140 5.82 -35.21 -27.23
C ALA A 140 4.30 -35.49 -27.29
N ALA A 141 3.69 -35.90 -26.18
CA ALA A 141 2.25 -36.19 -26.11
C ALA A 141 1.37 -34.92 -26.12
N THR A 142 1.84 -33.80 -25.55
CA THR A 142 1.11 -32.51 -25.60
C THR A 142 1.19 -31.80 -26.95
N ALA A 143 2.08 -32.22 -27.86
CA ALA A 143 2.17 -31.65 -29.21
C ALA A 143 1.07 -32.13 -30.19
N ILE A 144 0.28 -33.14 -29.83
CA ILE A 144 -0.78 -33.69 -30.71
C ILE A 144 -2.08 -32.84 -30.68
N GLY A 145 -2.16 -31.81 -29.82
CA GLY A 145 -3.36 -30.96 -29.67
C GLY A 145 -3.39 -29.66 -30.49
N ALA A 146 -2.34 -29.30 -31.22
CA ALA A 146 -2.27 -28.02 -31.92
C ALA A 146 -2.37 -28.20 -33.45
N GLY A 147 -3.58 -28.01 -34.00
CA GLY A 147 -3.75 -27.64 -35.40
C GLY A 147 -4.81 -28.41 -36.18
N ALA A 148 -6.09 -28.10 -35.97
CA ALA A 148 -7.06 -28.13 -37.07
C ALA A 148 -7.20 -26.69 -37.58
N PRO A 149 -6.87 -26.37 -38.85
CA PRO A 149 -7.07 -25.03 -39.38
C PRO A 149 -8.57 -24.74 -39.53
N PRO A 150 -9.01 -23.48 -39.37
CA PRO A 150 -10.39 -23.10 -39.60
C PRO A 150 -10.74 -23.35 -41.07
N GLN A 151 -11.81 -24.12 -41.31
CA GLN A 151 -12.43 -24.22 -42.63
C GLN A 151 -13.15 -22.88 -42.90
N GLU A 152 -12.93 -22.33 -44.09
CA GLU A 152 -13.65 -21.15 -44.63
C GLU A 152 -15.17 -21.32 -44.64
#